data_AF-A0A6C0R7I1-F1
#
_entry.id   AF-A0A6C0R7I1-F1
#
_cell.length_a   1.000
_cell.length_b   1.000
_cell.length_c   1.000
_cell.angle_alpha   90.00
_cell.angle_beta   90.00
_cell.angle_gamma   90.00
#
_symmetry.space_group_name_H-M   'P 1'
#
loop_
_entity.id
_entity.type
_entity.pdbx_description
1 polymer ?
#
loop_
_entity_poly.entity_id
_entity_poly.type
_entity_poly.pdbx_seq_one_letter_code
_entity_poly.pdbx_strand_id
1 'polypeptide(L)' 'MRHRLFIAALLVVLVLNAAAQKTNFTHQDTLRGSITPERVWWDLTYYHLNVKVDPADSTIIGSNLIQYLDAILF' A
#
# COMPACT_ATOMS: atom_id res chain seq x y z
N MET A 1 -37.47 0.87 -28.96
CA MET A 1 -36.09 0.39 -29.20
C MET A 1 -35.00 1.32 -28.66
N ARG A 2 -35.17 2.65 -28.74
CA ARG A 2 -34.20 3.65 -28.21
C ARG A 2 -33.83 3.49 -26.73
N HIS A 3 -34.79 3.22 -25.85
CA HIS A 3 -34.52 3.05 -24.41
C HIS A 3 -33.69 1.79 -24.09
N ARG A 4 -33.85 0.71 -24.87
CA ARG A 4 -33.06 -0.52 -24.69
C ARG A 4 -31.58 -0.30 -24.99
N LEU A 5 -31.28 0.52 -25.99
CA LEU A 5 -29.91 0.91 -26.34
C LEU A 5 -29.27 1.77 -25.25
N PHE A 6 -30.04 2.70 -24.66
CA PHE A 6 -29.58 3.50 -23.53
C PHE A 6 -29.27 2.66 -22.29
N ILE A 7 -30.12 1.69 -21.96
CA ILE A 7 -29.91 0.79 -20.82
C ILE A 7 -28.68 -0.09 -21.05
N ALA A 8 -28.50 -0.62 -22.26
CA ALA A 8 -27.32 -1.40 -22.61
C ALA A 8 -26.03 -0.58 -22.50
N ALA A 9 -26.04 0.67 -22.98
CA ALA A 9 -24.90 1.58 -22.86
C ALA A 9 -24.56 1.90 -21.39
N LEU A 10 -25.58 2.14 -20.56
CA LEU A 10 -25.40 2.38 -19.13
C LEU A 10 -24.78 1.17 -18.41
N LEU A 11 -25.25 -0.04 -18.72
CA LEU A 11 -24.72 -1.28 -18.16
C LEU A 11 -23.26 -1.51 -18.57
N VAL A 12 -22.90 -1.22 -19.83
CA VAL A 12 -21.51 -1.32 -20.29
C VAL A 12 -20.60 -0.36 -19.52
N VAL A 13 -21.03 0.89 -19.31
CA VAL A 13 -20.25 1.87 -18.52
C VAL A 13 -20.06 1.40 -17.07
N LEU A 14 -21.09 0.84 -16.45
CA LEU A 14 -21.01 0.28 -15.09
C LEU A 14 -19.99 -0.87 -14.99
N VAL A 15 -20.00 -1.79 -15.95
CA VAL A 15 -19.06 -2.93 -15.98
C VAL A 15 -17.61 -2.46 -16.18
N LEU A 16 -17.38 -1.45 -17.02
CA LEU A 16 -16.04 -0.89 -17.24
C LEU A 16 -15.47 -0.21 -15.98
N ASN A 17 -16.31 0.49 -15.22
CA ASN A 17 -15.90 1.10 -13.94
C ASN A 17 -15.58 0.04 -12.88
N ALA A 18 -16.33 -1.06 -12.83
CA ALA A 18 -16.04 -2.18 -11.92
C ALA A 18 -14.73 -2.89 -12.28
N ALA A 19 -14.44 -3.06 -13.58
CA ALA A 19 -13.21 -3.69 -14.05
C ALA A 19 -11.94 -2.84 -13.81
N ALA A 20 -12.09 -1.53 -13.54
CA ALA A 20 -10.97 -0.63 -13.26
C ALA A 20 -10.37 -0.80 -11.85
N GLN A 21 -11.01 -1.57 -10.96
CA GLN A 21 -10.60 -1.76 -9.56
C GLN A 21 -9.52 -2.83 -9.40
N LYS A 22 -8.53 -2.89 -10.31
CA LYS A 22 -7.36 -3.76 -10.14
C LYS A 22 -6.41 -3.15 -9.10
N THR A 23 -6.42 -3.69 -7.90
CA THR A 23 -5.38 -3.42 -6.90
C THR A 23 -4.12 -4.20 -7.30
N ASN A 24 -3.10 -3.51 -7.77
CA ASN A 24 -1.78 -4.10 -8.01
C ASN A 24 -1.09 -4.29 -6.66
N PHE A 25 -1.42 -5.38 -5.98
CA PHE A 25 -0.78 -5.73 -4.72
C PHE A 25 0.67 -6.16 -4.97
N THR A 26 1.61 -5.41 -4.40
CA THR A 26 3.04 -5.69 -4.50
C THR A 26 3.52 -6.51 -3.31
N HIS A 27 4.65 -7.21 -3.47
CA HIS A 27 5.31 -7.88 -2.34
C HIS A 27 5.68 -6.88 -1.22
N GLN A 28 5.93 -5.62 -1.59
CA GLN A 28 6.22 -4.56 -0.64
C GLN A 28 4.98 -4.16 0.18
N ASP A 29 3.77 -4.29 -0.37
CA ASP A 29 2.51 -4.06 0.37
C ASP A 29 2.26 -5.14 1.42
N THR A 30 2.75 -6.36 1.20
CA THR A 30 2.74 -7.43 2.23
C THR A 30 3.62 -7.06 3.41
N LEU A 31 4.82 -6.55 3.13
CA LEU A 31 5.80 -6.16 4.16
C LEU A 31 5.39 -4.89 4.90
N ARG A 32 4.75 -3.94 4.22
CA ARG A 32 4.24 -2.70 4.82
C ARG A 32 2.98 -2.95 5.66
N GLY A 33 2.18 -3.94 5.30
CA GLY A 33 0.87 -4.20 5.90
C GLY A 33 -0.18 -3.16 5.48
N SER A 34 -1.43 -3.36 5.89
CA SER A 34 -2.50 -2.39 5.63
C SER A 34 -2.26 -1.08 6.35
N ILE A 35 -2.49 0.05 5.68
CA ILE A 35 -2.47 1.38 6.30
C ILE A 35 -3.70 1.48 7.22
N THR A 36 -3.48 1.42 8.53
CA THR A 36 -4.51 1.67 9.53
C THR A 36 -4.64 3.18 9.79
N PRO A 37 -5.74 3.67 10.37
CA PRO A 37 -5.94 5.10 10.66
C PRO A 37 -4.79 5.72 11.48
N GLU A 38 -4.18 4.93 12.36
CA GLU A 38 -3.06 5.32 13.21
C GLU A 38 -1.74 5.50 12.43
N ARG A 39 -1.67 5.00 11.19
CA ARG A 39 -0.49 5.06 10.30
C ARG A 39 -0.68 5.96 9.08
N VAL A 40 -1.82 6.65 8.97
CA VAL A 40 -2.18 7.41 7.76
C VAL A 40 -1.36 8.70 7.59
N TRP A 41 -0.69 9.17 8.65
CA TRP A 41 -0.07 10.49 8.73
C TRP A 41 1.45 10.51 8.46
N TRP A 42 2.06 9.37 8.12
CA TRP A 42 3.46 9.29 7.70
C TRP A 42 3.64 8.29 6.55
N ASP A 43 4.21 8.76 5.44
CA ASP A 43 4.57 7.89 4.32
C ASP A 43 6.01 7.36 4.49
N LEU A 44 6.13 6.04 4.58
CA LEU A 44 7.41 5.32 4.70
C LEU A 44 8.09 5.25 3.35
N THR A 45 9.00 6.18 3.09
CA THR A 45 9.74 6.22 1.83
C THR A 45 10.99 5.34 1.84
N TYR A 46 11.67 5.18 2.99
CA TYR A 46 12.87 4.37 3.09
C TYR A 46 13.02 3.68 4.46
N TYR A 47 13.31 2.37 4.43
CA TYR A 47 13.58 1.55 5.59
C TYR A 47 14.91 0.83 5.41
N HIS A 48 15.89 1.14 6.27
CA HIS A 48 17.16 0.43 6.30
C HIS A 48 17.38 -0.16 7.68
N LEU A 49 17.23 -1.48 7.78
CA LEU A 49 17.47 -2.24 8.99
C LEU A 49 18.86 -2.86 8.89
N ASN A 50 19.78 -2.38 9.71
CA ASN A 50 21.10 -2.97 9.87
C ASN A 50 21.08 -3.82 11.13
N VAL A 51 21.30 -5.12 11.01
CA VAL A 51 21.31 -6.06 12.13
C VAL A 51 22.59 -6.89 12.06
N LYS A 52 23.30 -6.91 13.17
CA LYS A 52 24.42 -7.80 13.46
C LYS A 52 23.93 -8.84 14.47
N VAL A 53 23.90 -10.09 14.04
CA VAL A 53 23.62 -11.23 14.92
C VAL A 53 24.95 -11.75 15.43
N ASP A 54 25.10 -11.82 16.75
CA ASP A 54 26.17 -12.53 17.40
C ASP A 54 25.61 -13.85 17.98
N PRO A 55 25.82 -14.98 17.29
CA PRO A 55 25.30 -16.26 17.73
C PRO A 55 26.08 -16.86 18.92
N ALA A 56 27.25 -16.31 19.28
CA ALA A 56 28.05 -16.83 20.38
C ALA A 56 27.46 -16.47 21.74
N ASP A 57 26.83 -15.29 21.85
CA ASP A 57 26.13 -14.82 23.04
C ASP A 57 24.60 -14.70 22.82
N SER A 58 24.11 -15.10 21.64
CA SER A 58 22.72 -14.95 21.20
C SER A 58 22.23 -13.50 21.17
N THR A 59 23.14 -12.53 21.08
CA THR A 59 22.79 -11.12 21.04
C THR A 59 22.49 -10.69 19.61
N ILE A 60 21.44 -9.88 19.44
CA ILE A 60 21.13 -9.23 18.18
C ILE A 60 21.27 -7.73 18.41
N ILE A 61 22.24 -7.11 17.75
CA ILE A 61 22.52 -5.67 17.83
C ILE A 61 22.27 -5.06 16.47
N GLY A 62 21.54 -3.96 16.40
CA GLY A 62 21.24 -3.34 15.12
C GLY A 62 20.86 -1.88 15.25
N SER A 63 20.74 -1.22 14.11
CA SER A 63 20.20 0.11 13.98
C SER A 63 19.14 0.13 12.90
N ASN A 64 18.09 0.91 13.13
CA ASN A 64 17.04 1.12 12.15
C ASN A 64 17.05 2.58 11.72
N LEU A 65 17.29 2.82 10.43
CA LEU A 65 17.17 4.13 9.82
C LEU A 65 15.83 4.17 9.08
N ILE A 66 14.93 5.00 9.60
CA ILE A 66 13.64 5.30 8.96
C ILE A 66 13.72 6.72 8.43
N GLN A 67 13.48 6.89 7.12
CA GLN A 67 13.32 8.22 6.53
C GLN A 67 11.84 8.44 6.20
N TYR A 68 11.35 9.61 6.58
CA TYR A 68 9.99 10.07 6.32
C TYR A 68 10.06 11.24 5.35
N LEU A 69 9.20 11.25 4.33
CA LEU A 69 9.06 12.40 3.43
C LEU A 69 7.84 13.22 3.89
N ASP A 70 8.07 14.10 4.86
CA ASP A 70 7.15 15.09 5.44
C ASP A 70 5.76 14.61 5.93
N ALA A 71 5.25 15.33 6.93
CA ALA A 71 3.88 15.16 7.40
C ALA A 71 2.91 15.57 6.29
N ILE A 72 1.99 14.68 5.93
CA ILE A 72 0.82 15.05 5.12
C ILE A 72 0.04 16.06 5.96
N LEU A 73 0.11 17.34 5.60
CA LEU A 73 -0.71 18.39 6.19
C LEU A 73 -2.18 18.00 6.03
N PHE A 74 -2.87 17.89 7.16
CA PHE A 74 -4.33 17.68 7.25
C PHE A 74 -5.09 18.81 6.55
#